data_AF-A0A7S4MVK0-F1
#
_entry.id   AF-A0A7S4MVK0-F1
#
_cell.length_a   1.000
_cell.length_b   1.000
_cell.length_c   1.000
_cell.angle_alpha   90.00
_cell.angle_beta   90.00
_cell.angle_gamma   90.00
#
_symmetry.space_group_name_H-M   'P 1'
#
loop_
_entity.id
_entity.type
_entity.pdbx_description
1 polymer ?
#
loop_
_entity_poly.entity_id
_entity_poly.type
_entity_poly.pdbx_seq_one_letter_code
_entity_poly.pdbx_strand_id
1 'polypeptide(L)'
;MRAVSSIDDGGEPGGGGDSGKHSGNEEGEEEKGKERDRRPRQTFGEWMQFHFGTNPHAASICRGGGTAKANGGGESNNNGTANGHDGDCCEHFATDLPGLTCRDEPFLYILIGSICWMLSCTYDHLINYPADVVLPYIRGLNLRRLGLFRGGQVVRVDPSIKSLERALLHGVNELRCGVRVTGVDGDRVIDGVKYDAVICATEAKAVPKVVKGCSDAFGKVRYHRSTVYLHTDERAMPPRREDWRCWNVEQKPGRDGPQLTFWLNEFFPDAQFDTDVFQTWAPLRDIEPNKMLQRSDFERVVHAGNTADLVKRIRDEQGKRGIYYAGSYCVYGMGLLEQALISGMDAGDMVLKDLFQED
;
A
#
# COMPACT_ATOMS: atom_id res chain seq x y z
N MET A 1 12.66 25.31 -8.32
CA MET A 1 11.30 24.74 -8.19
C MET A 1 10.69 25.23 -6.87
N ARG A 2 9.42 25.64 -6.85
CA ARG A 2 8.68 25.90 -5.59
C ARG A 2 7.66 24.80 -5.41
N ALA A 3 7.58 24.21 -4.22
CA ALA A 3 6.64 23.14 -3.91
C ALA A 3 5.66 23.62 -2.84
N VAL A 4 4.36 23.40 -3.07
CA VAL A 4 3.30 23.71 -2.11
C VAL A 4 2.61 22.40 -1.76
N SER A 5 2.58 22.07 -0.47
CA SER A 5 1.93 20.87 0.05
C SER A 5 0.81 21.28 1.00
N SER A 6 -0.42 20.83 0.73
CA SER A 6 -1.54 20.95 1.67
C SER A 6 -1.62 19.69 2.53
N ILE A 7 -0.90 19.65 3.64
CA ILE A 7 -1.18 18.72 4.74
C ILE A 7 -2.09 19.49 5.70
N ASP A 8 -3.31 18.97 5.90
CA ASP A 8 -4.30 19.49 6.84
C ASP A 8 -3.93 18.96 8.23
N ASP A 9 -3.20 19.74 9.03
CA ASP A 9 -3.01 19.45 10.44
C ASP A 9 -4.26 19.91 11.19
N GLY A 10 -5.19 18.98 11.39
CA GLY A 10 -6.35 19.18 12.25
C GLY A 10 -5.93 19.36 13.70
N GLY A 11 -5.79 20.61 14.15
CA GLY A 11 -5.63 20.98 15.55
C GLY A 11 -5.96 22.46 15.76
N GLU A 12 -7.01 22.76 16.52
CA GLU A 12 -7.38 24.13 16.90
C GLU A 12 -6.28 24.80 17.76
N PRO A 13 -6.09 26.13 17.65
CA PRO A 13 -5.09 26.85 18.42
C PRO A 13 -5.62 27.24 19.81
N GLY A 14 -5.14 26.55 20.85
CA GLY A 14 -5.23 27.02 22.25
C GLY A 14 -4.11 28.02 22.53
N GLY A 15 -4.49 29.25 22.86
CA GLY A 15 -3.58 30.40 22.90
C GLY A 15 -2.73 30.58 24.17
N GLY A 16 -1.74 31.46 24.01
CA GLY A 16 -1.25 32.40 25.03
C GLY A 16 -0.13 31.92 25.95
N GLY A 17 1.04 32.55 25.88
CA GLY A 17 1.97 32.55 27.01
C GLY A 17 3.46 32.70 26.70
N ASP A 18 3.85 33.97 26.57
CA ASP A 18 5.09 34.55 27.09
C ASP A 18 6.46 34.33 26.40
N SER A 19 7.10 35.48 26.26
CA SER A 19 8.37 35.75 25.62
C SER A 19 9.54 35.58 26.59
N GLY A 20 10.47 34.68 26.28
CA GLY A 20 11.73 34.54 26.99
C GLY A 20 12.92 34.54 26.02
N LYS A 21 13.59 35.69 25.89
CA LYS A 21 14.91 35.79 25.26
C LYS A 21 15.92 34.96 26.08
N HIS A 22 16.67 34.07 25.45
CA HIS A 22 17.99 33.67 25.93
C HIS A 22 18.97 33.46 24.76
N SER A 23 20.07 34.19 24.88
CA SER A 23 21.24 34.27 24.01
C SER A 23 22.35 33.33 24.49
N GLY A 24 23.18 32.84 23.56
CA GLY A 24 24.40 32.04 23.82
C GLY A 24 24.11 30.54 23.89
N ASN A 25 24.92 29.62 23.36
CA ASN A 25 26.33 29.67 22.97
C ASN A 25 26.57 28.66 21.84
N GLU A 26 27.45 29.00 20.88
CA GLU A 26 28.08 28.03 19.98
C GLU A 26 29.13 27.25 20.77
N GLU A 27 28.88 25.97 21.04
CA GLU A 27 29.94 25.01 21.38
C GLU A 27 29.71 23.73 20.59
N GLY A 28 30.75 23.32 19.86
CA GLY A 28 30.73 22.22 18.92
C GLY A 28 30.49 20.88 19.60
N GLU A 29 29.48 20.16 19.14
CA GLU A 29 29.35 18.74 19.39
C GLU A 29 30.01 17.97 18.24
N GLU A 30 31.12 17.31 18.60
CA GLU A 30 31.76 16.25 17.83
C GLU A 30 30.74 15.29 17.21
N GLU A 31 30.82 15.12 15.89
CA GLU A 31 30.15 14.04 15.15
C GLU A 31 30.59 12.68 15.71
N LYS A 32 29.89 12.19 16.73
CA LYS A 32 29.90 10.77 17.07
C LYS A 32 29.23 10.02 15.93
N GLY A 33 30.06 9.31 15.16
CA GLY A 33 29.66 8.53 14.00
C GLY A 33 28.42 7.69 14.28
N LYS A 34 27.34 7.99 13.55
CA LYS A 34 26.13 7.18 13.54
C LYS A 34 26.49 5.76 13.12
N GLU A 35 26.38 4.86 14.08
CA GLU A 35 26.44 3.42 13.88
C GLU A 35 25.38 3.05 12.84
N ARG A 36 25.84 2.66 11.63
CA ARG A 36 24.97 2.14 10.56
C ARG A 36 24.15 0.99 11.14
N ASP A 37 22.86 0.90 10.81
CA ASP A 37 21.98 -0.20 11.22
C ASP A 37 22.70 -1.55 10.97
N ARG A 38 23.19 -2.17 12.06
CA ARG A 38 24.03 -3.38 12.03
C ARG A 38 23.19 -4.65 12.02
N ARG A 39 21.89 -4.59 11.71
CA ARG A 39 21.08 -5.82 11.68
C ARG A 39 21.45 -6.71 10.49
N PRO A 40 21.65 -8.02 10.71
CA PRO A 40 21.78 -8.97 9.61
C PRO A 40 20.46 -8.99 8.81
N ARG A 41 20.56 -9.13 7.49
CA ARG A 41 19.41 -9.25 6.60
C ARG A 41 18.48 -10.36 7.09
N GLN A 42 17.25 -10.00 7.48
CA GLN A 42 16.23 -10.95 7.91
C GLN A 42 15.48 -11.53 6.71
N THR A 43 15.04 -12.77 6.85
CA THR A 43 14.25 -13.45 5.83
C THR A 43 12.77 -13.08 5.96
N PHE A 44 12.03 -13.16 4.85
CA PHE A 44 10.60 -12.88 4.82
C PHE A 44 9.79 -13.64 5.88
N GLY A 45 10.15 -14.89 6.17
CA GLY A 45 9.48 -15.71 7.21
C GLY A 45 9.85 -15.35 8.65
N GLU A 46 10.93 -14.59 8.88
CA GLU A 46 11.26 -14.02 10.19
C GLU A 46 10.56 -12.67 10.41
N TRP A 47 10.20 -11.98 9.33
CA TRP A 47 9.49 -10.69 9.37
C TRP A 47 7.98 -10.84 9.41
N MET A 48 7.45 -11.88 8.78
CA MET A 48 6.03 -12.01 8.49
C MET A 48 5.48 -13.37 8.93
N GLN A 49 4.29 -13.34 9.55
CA GLN A 49 3.54 -14.53 9.95
C GLN A 49 2.13 -14.48 9.36
N PHE A 50 1.67 -15.62 8.84
CA PHE A 50 0.27 -15.84 8.49
C PHE A 50 -0.43 -16.65 9.58
N HIS A 51 -1.59 -16.20 10.01
CA HIS A 51 -2.48 -16.88 10.94
C HIS A 51 -3.83 -17.13 10.26
N PHE A 52 -4.11 -18.40 9.97
CA PHE A 52 -5.38 -18.81 9.41
C PHE A 52 -6.27 -19.20 10.57
N GLY A 53 -7.40 -18.52 10.75
CA GLY A 53 -8.32 -18.78 11.85
C GLY A 53 -8.95 -20.18 11.74
N THR A 54 -8.22 -21.23 12.12
CA THR A 54 -8.76 -22.58 12.19
C THR A 54 -9.18 -22.89 13.61
N ASN A 55 -10.43 -23.32 13.76
CA ASN A 55 -10.94 -24.03 14.94
C ASN A 55 -9.88 -25.02 15.47
N PRO A 56 -9.55 -25.03 16.78
CA PRO A 56 -8.42 -25.75 17.37
C PRO A 56 -8.35 -27.26 17.06
N HIS A 57 -9.42 -27.88 16.56
CA HIS A 57 -9.40 -29.27 16.08
C HIS A 57 -8.62 -29.51 14.77
N ALA A 58 -8.27 -28.47 14.00
CA ALA A 58 -7.58 -28.62 12.70
C ALA A 58 -6.05 -28.67 12.79
N ALA A 59 -5.48 -28.34 13.94
CA ALA A 59 -4.03 -28.13 14.12
C ALA A 59 -3.19 -29.44 14.07
N SER A 60 -3.81 -30.63 13.98
CA SER A 60 -3.08 -31.90 13.97
C SER A 60 -2.56 -32.35 12.61
N ILE A 61 -3.02 -31.75 11.50
CA ILE A 61 -2.69 -32.26 10.15
C ILE A 61 -1.33 -31.77 9.63
N CYS A 62 -0.77 -30.70 10.21
CA CYS A 62 0.57 -30.21 9.83
C CYS A 62 1.73 -30.78 10.67
N ARG A 63 1.48 -31.76 11.55
CA ARG A 63 2.52 -32.49 12.31
C ARG A 63 2.38 -33.99 12.12
N GLY A 64 2.56 -34.46 10.89
CA GLY A 64 2.54 -35.88 10.57
C GLY A 64 3.50 -36.20 9.43
N GLY A 65 4.81 -36.21 9.74
CA GLY A 65 5.79 -36.87 8.88
C GLY A 65 5.53 -38.37 8.88
N GLY A 66 4.78 -38.85 7.88
CA GLY A 66 4.48 -40.26 7.69
C GLY A 66 4.72 -40.64 6.24
N THR A 67 5.83 -41.33 5.98
CA THR A 67 6.15 -41.96 4.70
C THR A 67 5.06 -42.96 4.32
N ALA A 68 4.22 -42.64 3.34
CA ALA A 68 3.30 -43.59 2.74
C ALA A 68 3.94 -44.24 1.51
N LYS A 69 4.25 -45.53 1.64
CA LYS A 69 4.76 -46.43 0.59
C LYS A 69 3.74 -46.54 -0.55
N ALA A 70 4.24 -46.50 -1.78
CA ALA A 70 3.53 -46.99 -2.96
C ALA A 70 3.33 -48.51 -2.85
N ASN A 71 2.09 -48.97 -2.97
CA ASN A 71 1.75 -50.34 -3.32
C ASN A 71 0.57 -50.29 -4.29
N GLY A 72 0.70 -50.99 -5.41
CA GLY A 72 -0.24 -50.96 -6.53
C GLY A 72 -1.33 -52.02 -6.46
N GLY A 73 -2.10 -52.05 -7.55
CA GLY A 73 -2.96 -53.16 -7.97
C GLY A 73 -4.45 -52.95 -7.70
N GLY A 74 -5.25 -52.86 -8.77
CA GLY A 74 -6.71 -52.95 -8.67
C GLY A 74 -7.44 -52.34 -9.87
N GLU A 75 -7.38 -53.01 -11.03
CA GLU A 75 -8.33 -52.79 -12.13
C GLU A 75 -9.74 -53.17 -11.69
N SER A 76 -10.72 -52.33 -12.00
CA SER A 76 -12.09 -52.79 -12.22
C SER A 76 -12.77 -51.90 -13.27
N ASN A 77 -12.97 -52.49 -14.45
CA ASN A 77 -13.84 -52.00 -15.51
C ASN A 77 -15.29 -51.83 -15.01
N ASN A 78 -15.94 -50.74 -15.42
CA ASN A 78 -17.35 -50.84 -15.79
C ASN A 78 -17.72 -49.82 -16.87
N ASN A 79 -18.15 -50.37 -18.00
CA ASN A 79 -18.76 -49.67 -19.13
C ASN A 79 -20.11 -49.07 -18.72
N GLY A 80 -20.36 -47.82 -19.09
CA GLY A 80 -21.64 -47.16 -18.91
C GLY A 80 -21.76 -45.89 -19.74
N THR A 81 -22.11 -46.07 -21.01
CA THR A 81 -22.89 -45.16 -21.88
C THR A 81 -22.54 -43.67 -21.88
N ALA A 82 -21.92 -43.25 -22.99
CA ALA A 82 -21.88 -41.86 -23.43
C ALA A 82 -23.30 -41.30 -23.59
N ASN A 83 -23.60 -40.23 -22.86
CA ASN A 83 -24.62 -39.25 -23.22
C ASN A 83 -24.01 -37.88 -22.97
N GLY A 84 -23.96 -37.07 -24.02
CA GLY A 84 -23.38 -35.74 -24.02
C GLY A 84 -24.07 -34.80 -23.03
N HIS A 85 -23.24 -34.07 -22.30
CA HIS A 85 -23.51 -32.72 -21.84
C HIS A 85 -22.17 -32.00 -21.90
N ASP A 86 -21.95 -31.28 -22.99
CA ASP A 86 -21.05 -30.12 -22.99
C ASP A 86 -21.72 -29.08 -22.10
N GLY A 87 -21.40 -29.12 -20.82
CA GLY A 87 -21.97 -28.26 -19.78
C GLY A 87 -20.85 -27.76 -18.86
N ASP A 88 -20.57 -26.47 -18.98
CA ASP A 88 -19.88 -25.57 -18.06
C ASP A 88 -19.12 -26.20 -16.88
N CYS A 89 -17.85 -26.54 -17.10
CA CYS A 89 -16.89 -26.72 -16.00
C CYS A 89 -16.33 -25.39 -15.45
N CYS A 90 -16.75 -24.24 -16.00
CA CYS A 90 -16.19 -22.93 -15.68
C CYS A 90 -16.99 -22.15 -14.62
N GLU A 91 -18.22 -22.54 -14.27
CA GLU A 91 -19.07 -21.73 -13.38
C GLU A 91 -18.82 -21.92 -11.87
N HIS A 92 -18.08 -22.95 -11.44
CA HIS A 92 -17.87 -23.22 -10.01
C HIS A 92 -16.61 -22.60 -9.40
N PHE A 93 -15.72 -21.98 -10.19
CA PHE A 93 -14.48 -21.40 -9.67
C PHE A 93 -14.53 -19.92 -9.33
N ALA A 94 -15.59 -19.19 -9.73
CA ALA A 94 -15.51 -17.74 -9.89
C ALA A 94 -16.17 -16.87 -8.80
N THR A 95 -16.90 -17.41 -7.82
CA THR A 95 -17.85 -16.56 -7.05
C THR A 95 -17.75 -16.58 -5.54
N ASP A 96 -16.88 -17.38 -4.90
CA ASP A 96 -16.81 -17.40 -3.43
C ASP A 96 -15.39 -17.35 -2.87
N LEU A 97 -14.63 -16.29 -3.23
CA LEU A 97 -13.37 -16.00 -2.55
C LEU A 97 -13.52 -15.80 -1.03
N PRO A 98 -14.60 -15.16 -0.52
CA PRO A 98 -14.85 -15.08 0.91
C PRO A 98 -15.06 -16.47 1.57
N GLY A 99 -15.63 -17.43 0.84
CA GLY A 99 -15.82 -18.82 1.26
C GLY A 99 -14.60 -19.73 1.07
N LEU A 100 -13.56 -19.27 0.36
CA LEU A 100 -12.33 -20.03 0.17
C LEU A 100 -11.69 -20.36 1.52
N THR A 101 -11.41 -21.62 1.76
CA THR A 101 -10.75 -22.04 3.00
C THR A 101 -9.31 -22.48 2.74
N CYS A 102 -8.45 -22.35 3.75
CA CYS A 102 -7.11 -22.91 3.73
C CYS A 102 -7.06 -24.44 3.59
N ARG A 103 -8.20 -25.14 3.71
CA ARG A 103 -8.27 -26.60 3.56
C ARG A 103 -8.47 -27.03 2.11
N ASP A 104 -9.23 -26.27 1.35
CA ASP A 104 -9.59 -26.64 -0.02
C ASP A 104 -8.45 -26.30 -0.97
N GLU A 105 -7.97 -25.06 -0.92
CA GLU A 105 -6.89 -24.57 -1.78
C GLU A 105 -5.94 -23.66 -0.98
N PRO A 106 -5.05 -24.22 -0.14
CA PRO A 106 -4.20 -23.45 0.78
C PRO A 106 -3.32 -22.42 0.07
N PHE A 107 -2.79 -22.78 -1.10
CA PHE A 107 -1.91 -21.89 -1.85
C PHE A 107 -2.67 -20.67 -2.37
N LEU A 108 -3.85 -20.90 -2.97
CA LEU A 108 -4.67 -19.83 -3.51
C LEU A 108 -5.19 -18.91 -2.39
N TYR A 109 -5.58 -19.48 -1.25
CA TYR A 109 -6.03 -18.73 -0.08
C TYR A 109 -4.95 -17.79 0.47
N ILE A 110 -3.70 -18.27 0.57
CA ILE A 110 -2.57 -17.45 1.00
C ILE A 110 -2.25 -16.36 -0.02
N LEU A 111 -2.23 -16.70 -1.31
CA LEU A 111 -1.90 -15.78 -2.39
C LEU A 111 -2.92 -14.64 -2.49
N ILE A 112 -4.21 -14.96 -2.47
CA ILE A 112 -5.31 -14.00 -2.54
C ILE A 112 -5.29 -13.06 -1.34
N GLY A 113 -5.17 -13.60 -0.13
CA GLY A 113 -4.96 -12.78 1.06
C GLY A 113 -3.74 -11.89 0.93
N SER A 114 -2.65 -12.40 0.34
CA SER A 114 -1.42 -11.64 0.16
C SER A 114 -1.59 -10.43 -0.74
N ILE A 115 -2.31 -10.60 -1.84
CA ILE A 115 -2.59 -9.53 -2.78
C ILE A 115 -3.60 -8.54 -2.18
N CYS A 116 -4.61 -9.02 -1.45
CA CYS A 116 -5.60 -8.14 -0.81
C CYS A 116 -4.98 -7.20 0.22
N TRP A 117 -4.10 -7.67 1.12
CA TRP A 117 -3.49 -6.76 2.09
C TRP A 117 -2.52 -5.77 1.41
N MET A 118 -1.79 -6.22 0.39
CA MET A 118 -0.88 -5.37 -0.38
C MET A 118 -1.63 -4.28 -1.15
N LEU A 119 -2.73 -4.64 -1.80
CA LEU A 119 -3.64 -3.72 -2.47
C LEU A 119 -4.59 -3.02 -1.49
N SER A 120 -4.51 -3.33 -0.20
CA SER A 120 -5.34 -2.79 0.87
C SER A 120 -6.82 -2.79 0.49
N CYS A 121 -7.28 -3.91 -0.07
CA CYS A 121 -8.60 -4.07 -0.65
C CYS A 121 -9.29 -5.36 -0.16
N THR A 122 -10.60 -5.45 -0.38
CA THR A 122 -11.39 -6.64 -0.10
C THR A 122 -11.18 -7.72 -1.17
N TYR A 123 -11.60 -8.95 -0.89
CA TYR A 123 -11.61 -10.05 -1.86
C TYR A 123 -12.45 -9.69 -3.10
N ASP A 124 -13.61 -9.06 -2.91
CA ASP A 124 -14.47 -8.62 -4.01
C ASP A 124 -13.80 -7.58 -4.91
N HIS A 125 -13.05 -6.63 -4.32
CA HIS A 125 -12.30 -5.68 -5.12
C HIS A 125 -11.26 -6.40 -5.97
N LEU A 126 -10.52 -7.35 -5.39
CA LEU A 126 -9.49 -8.10 -6.10
C LEU A 126 -10.03 -8.88 -7.30
N ILE A 127 -11.21 -9.51 -7.21
CA ILE A 127 -11.84 -10.21 -8.35
C ILE A 127 -12.11 -9.25 -9.52
N ASN A 128 -12.42 -7.99 -9.21
CA ASN A 128 -12.72 -6.96 -10.20
C ASN A 128 -11.47 -6.23 -10.73
N TYR A 129 -10.27 -6.54 -10.24
CA TYR A 129 -9.03 -5.99 -10.79
C TYR A 129 -8.77 -6.56 -12.20
N PRO A 130 -8.25 -5.74 -13.14
CA PRO A 130 -7.84 -6.23 -14.45
C PRO A 130 -6.76 -7.32 -14.33
N ALA A 131 -7.01 -8.48 -14.95
CA ALA A 131 -6.10 -9.63 -14.87
C ALA A 131 -4.73 -9.34 -15.49
N ASP A 132 -4.67 -8.49 -16.51
CA ASP A 132 -3.44 -7.98 -17.14
C ASP A 132 -2.60 -7.11 -16.20
N VAL A 133 -3.17 -6.60 -15.12
CA VAL A 133 -2.44 -5.87 -14.06
C VAL A 133 -1.93 -6.84 -12.98
N VAL A 134 -2.81 -7.74 -12.51
CA VAL A 134 -2.51 -8.61 -11.37
C VAL A 134 -1.63 -9.81 -11.75
N LEU A 135 -1.87 -10.45 -12.90
CA LEU A 135 -1.13 -11.66 -13.29
C LEU A 135 0.37 -11.41 -13.54
N PRO A 136 0.81 -10.33 -14.20
CA PRO A 136 2.23 -10.04 -14.32
C PRO A 136 2.88 -9.80 -12.95
N TYR A 137 2.17 -9.16 -12.03
CA TYR A 137 2.64 -8.99 -10.66
C TYR A 137 2.83 -10.36 -9.96
N ILE A 138 1.84 -11.25 -10.02
CA ILE A 138 1.94 -12.62 -9.47
C ILE A 138 3.09 -13.41 -10.11
N ARG A 139 3.32 -13.27 -11.42
CA ARG A 139 4.47 -13.91 -12.09
C ARG A 139 5.79 -13.31 -11.61
N GLY A 140 5.85 -12.00 -11.44
CA GLY A 140 7.02 -11.26 -10.97
C GLY A 140 7.35 -11.50 -9.49
N LEU A 141 6.36 -11.86 -8.68
CA LEU A 141 6.52 -12.29 -7.29
C LEU A 141 7.45 -13.50 -7.13
N ASN A 142 7.82 -14.17 -8.24
CA ASN A 142 8.77 -15.28 -8.30
C ASN A 142 8.61 -16.17 -7.07
N LEU A 143 7.50 -16.93 -6.98
CA LEU A 143 6.99 -17.61 -5.78
C LEU A 143 8.02 -18.45 -4.99
N ARG A 144 9.19 -18.76 -5.56
CA ARG A 144 10.39 -19.23 -4.83
C ARG A 144 10.92 -18.23 -3.78
N ARG A 145 10.79 -16.93 -4.06
CA ARG A 145 11.22 -15.75 -3.28
C ARG A 145 10.19 -15.31 -2.25
N LEU A 146 8.91 -15.69 -2.38
CA LEU A 146 7.85 -15.41 -1.39
C LEU A 146 7.90 -16.29 -0.13
N GLY A 147 9.02 -16.98 0.11
CA GLY A 147 9.29 -17.57 1.42
C GLY A 147 8.65 -18.91 1.71
N LEU A 148 7.90 -19.54 0.77
CA LEU A 148 7.66 -20.99 0.86
C LEU A 148 8.97 -21.79 0.85
N PHE A 149 10.06 -21.18 0.35
CA PHE A 149 11.44 -21.63 0.53
C PHE A 149 12.40 -20.43 0.74
N ARG A 150 12.64 -20.02 2.00
CA ARG A 150 13.81 -19.28 2.57
C ARG A 150 14.54 -18.15 1.76
N GLY A 151 14.00 -17.60 0.67
CA GLY A 151 14.79 -16.79 -0.29
C GLY A 151 14.41 -15.31 -0.49
N GLY A 152 13.34 -14.82 0.13
CA GLY A 152 12.94 -13.41 0.06
C GLY A 152 13.62 -12.58 1.14
N GLN A 153 14.44 -11.60 0.75
CA GLN A 153 15.00 -10.62 1.67
C GLN A 153 14.12 -9.38 1.65
N VAL A 154 13.57 -9.00 2.80
CA VAL A 154 12.98 -7.68 3.02
C VAL A 154 14.09 -6.79 3.54
N VAL A 155 14.36 -5.69 2.83
CA VAL A 155 15.38 -4.73 3.23
C VAL A 155 14.66 -3.44 3.55
N ARG A 156 14.86 -2.94 4.76
CA ARG A 156 14.49 -1.58 5.10
C ARG A 156 15.42 -0.64 4.34
N VAL A 157 14.84 0.28 3.58
CA VAL A 157 15.64 1.33 2.94
C VAL A 157 16.18 2.24 4.06
N ASP A 158 17.50 2.23 4.20
CA ASP A 158 18.29 3.20 4.97
C ASP A 158 19.05 4.05 3.94
N PRO A 159 18.93 5.38 3.94
CA PRO A 159 18.87 6.22 5.14
C PRO A 159 17.45 6.49 5.67
N SER A 160 17.33 6.95 6.92
CA SER A 160 16.07 7.38 7.58
C SER A 160 15.18 8.26 6.68
N ILE A 161 13.85 8.24 6.88
CA ILE A 161 12.88 9.08 6.15
C ILE A 161 13.35 10.55 6.03
N LYS A 162 13.96 11.10 7.09
CA LYS A 162 14.53 12.46 7.10
C LYS A 162 15.61 12.70 6.04
N SER A 163 16.43 11.69 5.75
CA SER A 163 17.45 11.79 4.71
C SER A 163 16.84 11.71 3.31
N LEU A 164 15.80 10.90 3.13
CA LEU A 164 15.04 10.88 1.89
C LEU A 164 14.34 12.22 1.66
N GLU A 165 13.71 12.78 2.69
CA GLU A 165 13.11 14.13 2.65
C GLU A 165 14.16 15.18 2.26
N ARG A 166 15.34 15.17 2.89
CA ARG A 166 16.44 16.08 2.51
C ARG A 166 16.87 15.92 1.06
N ALA A 167 16.97 14.68 0.57
CA ALA A 167 17.35 14.41 -0.81
C ALA A 167 16.29 14.90 -1.79
N LEU A 168 15.00 14.65 -1.51
CA LEU A 168 13.88 15.07 -2.37
C LEU A 168 13.65 16.60 -2.35
N LEU A 169 13.97 17.26 -1.25
CA LEU A 169 13.87 18.72 -1.12
C LEU A 169 15.11 19.45 -1.62
N HIS A 170 16.16 18.73 -2.05
CA HIS A 170 17.36 19.36 -2.58
C HIS A 170 17.03 20.18 -3.85
N GLY A 171 17.35 21.48 -3.84
CA GLY A 171 17.03 22.40 -4.94
C GLY A 171 15.59 22.94 -4.94
N VAL A 172 14.79 22.61 -3.93
CA VAL A 172 13.51 23.29 -3.68
C VAL A 172 13.81 24.65 -3.04
N ASN A 173 13.45 25.73 -3.75
CA ASN A 173 13.71 27.10 -3.29
C ASN A 173 12.74 27.54 -2.19
N GLU A 174 11.55 26.97 -2.19
CA GLU A 174 10.48 27.32 -1.27
C GLU A 174 9.55 26.12 -1.09
N LEU A 175 9.33 25.75 0.18
CA LEU A 175 8.35 24.75 0.61
C LEU A 175 7.30 25.45 1.46
N ARG A 176 6.04 25.42 1.01
CA ARG A 176 4.90 25.97 1.77
C ARG A 176 3.99 24.84 2.24
N CYS A 177 3.78 24.76 3.55
CA CYS A 177 2.87 23.80 4.19
C CYS A 177 1.60 24.52 4.69
N GLY A 178 0.50 23.79 4.82
CA GLY A 178 -0.78 24.34 5.32
C GLY A 178 -1.47 25.32 4.35
N VAL A 179 -1.01 25.39 3.10
CA VAL A 179 -1.58 26.28 2.07
C VAL A 179 -2.43 25.46 1.09
N ARG A 180 -3.69 25.85 0.93
CA ARG A 180 -4.60 25.24 -0.05
C ARG A 180 -4.55 25.98 -1.38
N VAL A 181 -4.02 25.32 -2.40
CA VAL A 181 -3.99 25.85 -3.78
C VAL A 181 -5.31 25.56 -4.49
N THR A 182 -5.90 26.58 -5.12
CA THR A 182 -7.13 26.43 -5.92
C THR A 182 -7.10 27.35 -7.13
N GLY A 183 -7.95 27.08 -8.11
CA GLY A 183 -8.22 27.99 -9.22
C GLY A 183 -7.08 28.15 -10.23
N VAL A 184 -6.10 27.23 -10.25
CA VAL A 184 -5.01 27.19 -11.23
C VAL A 184 -5.60 27.05 -12.63
N ASP A 185 -5.15 27.89 -13.54
CA ASP A 185 -5.57 27.90 -14.94
C ASP A 185 -4.35 28.15 -15.86
N GLY A 186 -4.60 28.50 -17.12
CA GLY A 186 -3.53 28.68 -18.11
C GLY A 186 -2.61 29.86 -17.86
N ASP A 187 -2.96 30.78 -16.96
CA ASP A 187 -2.06 31.86 -16.55
C ASP A 187 -1.01 31.38 -15.54
N ARG A 188 -1.23 30.20 -14.92
CA ARG A 188 -0.33 29.55 -13.96
C ARG A 188 0.10 30.48 -12.83
N VAL A 189 -0.85 31.26 -12.32
CA VAL A 189 -0.64 32.15 -11.17
C VAL A 189 -1.11 31.45 -9.90
N ILE A 190 -0.21 31.28 -8.93
CA ILE A 190 -0.51 30.72 -7.60
C ILE A 190 -0.03 31.75 -6.56
N ASP A 191 -0.94 32.16 -5.68
CA ASP A 191 -0.70 33.21 -4.66
C ASP A 191 -0.07 34.49 -5.25
N GLY A 192 -0.55 34.93 -6.41
CA GLY A 192 -0.05 36.13 -7.11
C GLY A 192 1.31 35.96 -7.80
N VAL A 193 1.92 34.78 -7.73
CA VAL A 193 3.18 34.46 -8.41
C VAL A 193 2.89 33.68 -9.69
N LYS A 194 3.42 34.15 -10.83
CA LYS A 194 3.33 33.45 -12.12
C LYS A 194 4.43 32.39 -12.23
N TYR A 195 4.07 31.22 -12.73
CA TYR A 195 4.97 30.09 -12.96
C TYR A 195 5.04 29.71 -14.44
N ASP A 196 6.21 29.24 -14.89
CA ASP A 196 6.41 28.79 -16.27
C ASP A 196 5.67 27.48 -16.55
N ALA A 197 5.68 26.57 -15.58
CA ALA A 197 4.96 25.30 -15.59
C ALA A 197 4.44 24.95 -14.18
N VAL A 198 3.36 24.16 -14.10
CA VAL A 198 2.79 23.68 -12.84
C VAL A 198 2.62 22.17 -12.91
N ILE A 199 3.16 21.44 -11.91
CA ILE A 199 2.88 20.01 -11.72
C ILE A 199 1.86 19.87 -10.58
N CYS A 200 0.70 19.31 -10.89
CA CYS A 200 -0.33 18.97 -9.91
C CYS A 200 -0.14 17.52 -9.44
N ALA A 201 0.35 17.36 -8.20
CA ALA A 201 0.63 16.07 -7.58
C ALA A 201 -0.36 15.72 -6.45
N THR A 202 -1.65 16.03 -6.66
CA THR A 202 -2.73 15.75 -5.69
C THR A 202 -3.46 14.46 -6.04
N GLU A 203 -4.41 14.02 -5.22
CA GLU A 203 -5.38 12.99 -5.65
C GLU A 203 -6.18 13.46 -6.89
N ALA A 204 -6.52 12.53 -7.79
CA ALA A 204 -7.28 12.86 -9.02
C ALA A 204 -8.60 13.58 -8.72
N LYS A 205 -9.34 13.15 -7.68
CA LYS A 205 -10.61 13.77 -7.30
C LYS A 205 -10.47 15.23 -6.82
N ALA A 206 -9.26 15.64 -6.42
CA ALA A 206 -8.97 17.01 -6.03
C ALA A 206 -8.65 17.91 -7.24
N VAL A 207 -8.20 17.34 -8.36
CA VAL A 207 -7.81 18.09 -9.56
C VAL A 207 -8.89 19.06 -10.03
N PRO A 208 -10.20 18.71 -10.11
CA PRO A 208 -11.24 19.67 -10.52
C PRO A 208 -11.43 20.86 -9.57
N LYS A 209 -10.97 20.74 -8.31
CA LYS A 209 -11.00 21.83 -7.32
C LYS A 209 -9.75 22.71 -7.40
N VAL A 210 -8.64 22.13 -7.85
CA VAL A 210 -7.34 22.79 -7.97
C VAL A 210 -7.19 23.49 -9.32
N VAL A 211 -7.59 22.82 -10.41
CA VAL A 211 -7.35 23.23 -11.79
C VAL A 211 -8.68 23.49 -12.50
N LYS A 212 -8.87 24.71 -13.01
CA LYS A 212 -10.05 25.07 -13.80
C LYS A 212 -9.99 24.45 -15.19
N GLY A 213 -11.14 23.97 -15.67
CA GLY A 213 -11.26 23.40 -17.02
C GLY A 213 -10.40 22.16 -17.25
N CYS A 214 -10.12 21.37 -16.20
CA CYS A 214 -9.53 20.05 -16.35
C CYS A 214 -10.55 19.07 -16.96
N SER A 215 -10.06 17.97 -17.53
CA SER A 215 -10.90 16.86 -18.00
C SER A 215 -11.83 16.30 -16.90
N ASP A 216 -13.02 15.85 -17.27
CA ASP A 216 -13.92 15.10 -16.37
C ASP A 216 -13.36 13.71 -16.01
N ALA A 217 -12.32 13.24 -16.70
CA ALA A 217 -11.65 11.98 -16.41
C ALA A 217 -11.13 11.90 -14.97
N PHE A 218 -10.59 13.00 -14.43
CA PHE A 218 -10.08 13.04 -13.06
C PHE A 218 -11.15 12.73 -12.01
N GLY A 219 -12.38 13.22 -12.21
CA GLY A 219 -13.51 12.95 -11.31
C GLY A 219 -14.09 11.54 -11.44
N LYS A 220 -13.69 10.77 -12.46
CA LYS A 220 -14.13 9.39 -12.70
C LYS A 220 -13.17 8.34 -12.12
N VAL A 221 -12.01 8.76 -11.64
CA VAL A 221 -11.06 7.87 -10.93
C VAL A 221 -11.72 7.38 -9.64
N ARG A 222 -11.79 6.07 -9.48
CA ARG A 222 -12.42 5.43 -8.32
C ARG A 222 -11.43 5.28 -7.18
N TYR A 223 -11.94 5.38 -5.95
CA TYR A 223 -11.17 5.21 -4.73
C TYR A 223 -11.80 4.15 -3.84
N HIS A 224 -10.95 3.40 -3.15
CA HIS A 224 -11.33 2.52 -2.05
C HIS A 224 -10.80 3.11 -0.75
N ARG A 225 -11.68 3.22 0.24
CA ARG A 225 -11.32 3.70 1.58
C ARG A 225 -10.89 2.53 2.45
N SER A 226 -9.78 2.70 3.14
CA SER A 226 -9.25 1.78 4.14
C SER A 226 -8.99 2.55 5.43
N THR A 227 -9.21 1.90 6.57
CA THR A 227 -8.95 2.50 7.88
C THR A 227 -7.79 1.78 8.55
N VAL A 228 -6.90 2.59 9.12
CA VAL A 228 -5.77 2.17 9.92
C VAL A 228 -6.02 2.57 11.36
N TYR A 229 -5.74 1.64 12.26
CA TYR A 229 -5.86 1.85 13.68
C TYR A 229 -4.49 1.73 14.32
N LEU A 230 -4.06 2.77 15.02
CA LEU A 230 -2.92 2.73 15.92
C LEU A 230 -3.45 2.47 17.32
N HIS A 231 -2.98 1.42 17.99
CA HIS A 231 -3.55 0.97 19.25
C HIS A 231 -2.57 0.14 20.09
N THR A 232 -2.96 -0.20 21.31
CA THR A 232 -2.23 -1.09 22.23
C THR A 232 -2.96 -2.42 22.50
N ASP A 233 -4.04 -2.68 21.76
CA ASP A 233 -4.82 -3.92 21.88
C ASP A 233 -4.09 -5.16 21.33
N GLU A 234 -3.64 -6.06 22.22
CA GLU A 234 -2.97 -7.34 21.92
C GLU A 234 -3.90 -8.47 21.46
N ARG A 235 -5.21 -8.22 21.45
CA ARG A 235 -6.11 -8.83 20.44
C ARG A 235 -5.58 -8.32 19.07
N ALA A 236 -6.14 -8.46 17.90
CA ALA A 236 -5.39 -8.19 16.62
C ALA A 236 -4.01 -8.90 16.39
N MET A 237 -3.32 -9.44 17.38
CA MET A 237 -2.09 -10.25 17.28
C MET A 237 -2.40 -11.75 17.45
N PRO A 238 -1.47 -12.65 17.06
CA PRO A 238 -1.59 -14.07 17.35
C PRO A 238 -1.75 -14.35 18.86
N PRO A 239 -2.53 -15.37 19.27
CA PRO A 239 -2.79 -15.65 20.69
C PRO A 239 -1.54 -15.95 21.53
N ARG A 240 -0.48 -16.45 20.88
CA ARG A 240 0.79 -16.78 21.52
C ARG A 240 1.82 -15.72 21.14
N ARG A 241 2.43 -15.10 22.15
CA ARG A 241 3.44 -14.05 21.96
C ARG A 241 4.68 -14.54 21.20
N GLU A 242 5.04 -15.82 21.34
CA GLU A 242 6.12 -16.46 20.56
C GLU A 242 5.87 -16.47 19.04
N ASP A 243 4.60 -16.39 18.62
CA ASP A 243 4.19 -16.37 17.21
C ASP A 243 4.14 -14.94 16.65
N TRP A 244 4.37 -13.92 17.48
CA TRP A 244 4.35 -12.53 17.02
C TRP A 244 5.53 -12.26 16.11
N ARG A 245 5.25 -11.64 14.97
CA ARG A 245 6.26 -11.12 14.07
C ARG A 245 6.07 -9.63 13.88
N CYS A 246 7.00 -9.00 13.18
CA CYS A 246 6.86 -7.61 12.80
C CYS A 246 5.56 -7.38 12.01
N TRP A 247 5.22 -8.28 11.09
CA TRP A 247 4.02 -8.24 10.26
C TRP A 247 3.16 -9.50 10.49
N ASN A 248 1.89 -9.32 10.84
CA ASN A 248 0.99 -10.42 11.17
C ASN A 248 -0.26 -10.32 10.30
N VAL A 249 -0.51 -11.34 9.47
CA VAL A 249 -1.69 -11.41 8.62
C VAL A 249 -2.66 -12.43 9.17
N GLU A 250 -3.88 -12.00 9.48
CA GLU A 250 -4.97 -12.87 9.93
C GLU A 250 -6.03 -12.98 8.82
N GLN A 251 -6.36 -14.20 8.40
CA GLN A 251 -7.44 -14.46 7.44
C GLN A 251 -8.51 -15.35 8.08
N LYS A 252 -9.79 -15.04 7.82
CA LYS A 252 -10.95 -15.83 8.28
C LYS A 252 -11.95 -16.02 7.14
N PRO A 253 -12.47 -17.25 6.93
CA PRO A 253 -13.58 -17.48 6.01
C PRO A 253 -14.80 -16.62 6.38
N GLY A 254 -15.56 -16.19 5.36
CA GLY A 254 -16.75 -15.36 5.52
C GLY A 254 -16.47 -13.91 5.93
N ARG A 255 -15.21 -13.45 5.80
CA ARG A 255 -14.82 -12.05 5.96
C ARG A 255 -14.42 -11.47 4.62
N ASP A 256 -14.58 -10.16 4.47
CA ASP A 256 -14.36 -9.48 3.18
C ASP A 256 -12.88 -9.30 2.83
N GLY A 257 -11.95 -9.57 3.75
CA GLY A 257 -10.53 -9.43 3.50
C GLY A 257 -9.64 -9.85 4.66
N PRO A 258 -8.31 -9.84 4.45
CA PRO A 258 -7.32 -10.08 5.50
C PRO A 258 -7.18 -8.88 6.43
N GLN A 259 -6.91 -9.15 7.71
CA GLN A 259 -6.34 -8.15 8.62
C GLN A 259 -4.81 -8.19 8.54
N LEU A 260 -4.19 -7.02 8.55
CA LEU A 260 -2.74 -6.88 8.66
C LEU A 260 -2.39 -6.04 9.89
N THR A 261 -1.63 -6.62 10.81
CA THR A 261 -1.18 -5.95 12.04
C THR A 261 0.35 -5.85 12.04
N PHE A 262 0.86 -4.63 12.14
CA PHE A 262 2.28 -4.35 12.35
C PHE A 262 2.55 -4.20 13.85
N TRP A 263 3.57 -4.89 14.37
CA TRP A 263 4.11 -4.64 15.70
C TRP A 263 5.22 -3.59 15.62
N LEU A 264 4.89 -2.36 16.02
CA LEU A 264 5.73 -1.20 15.77
C LEU A 264 7.02 -1.21 16.61
N ASN A 265 7.00 -1.83 17.78
CA ASN A 265 8.19 -1.98 18.63
C ASN A 265 9.28 -2.79 17.91
N GLU A 266 8.89 -3.87 17.23
CA GLU A 266 9.82 -4.67 16.44
C GLU A 266 10.21 -3.96 15.13
N PHE A 267 9.26 -3.24 14.53
CA PHE A 267 9.50 -2.48 13.28
C PHE A 267 10.47 -1.31 13.50
N PHE A 268 10.37 -0.61 14.63
CA PHE A 268 11.17 0.55 15.02
C PHE A 268 11.89 0.29 16.35
N PRO A 269 12.93 -0.58 16.40
CA PRO A 269 13.58 -0.95 17.66
C PRO A 269 14.33 0.21 18.33
N ASP A 270 14.74 1.21 17.53
CA ASP A 270 15.41 2.41 18.04
C ASP A 270 14.42 3.43 18.61
N ALA A 271 13.12 3.25 18.37
CA ALA A 271 12.09 4.10 18.95
C ALA A 271 11.77 3.59 20.37
N GLN A 272 11.69 4.52 21.32
CA GLN A 272 11.31 4.21 22.69
C GLN A 272 9.79 4.12 22.77
N PHE A 273 9.29 2.91 22.97
CA PHE A 273 7.88 2.65 23.27
C PHE A 273 7.76 2.12 24.69
N ASP A 274 6.87 2.71 25.50
CA ASP A 274 6.61 2.27 26.88
C ASP A 274 5.76 1.00 26.95
N THR A 275 5.07 0.66 25.86
CA THR A 275 4.17 -0.49 25.74
C THR A 275 4.23 -1.03 24.31
N ASP A 276 3.67 -2.22 24.08
CA ASP A 276 3.46 -2.70 22.73
C ASP A 276 2.45 -1.82 21.98
N VAL A 277 2.86 -1.36 20.80
CA VAL A 277 2.06 -0.53 19.90
C VAL A 277 1.89 -1.25 18.58
N PHE A 278 0.64 -1.26 18.12
CA PHE A 278 0.23 -1.96 16.91
C PHE A 278 -0.41 -1.01 15.92
N GLN A 279 -0.14 -1.23 14.64
CA GLN A 279 -0.85 -0.61 13.53
C GLN A 279 -1.64 -1.69 12.78
N THR A 280 -2.97 -1.64 12.85
CA THR A 280 -3.84 -2.63 12.22
C THR A 280 -4.64 -2.04 11.06
N TRP A 281 -4.59 -2.73 9.92
CA TRP A 281 -5.40 -2.49 8.74
C TRP A 281 -6.55 -3.49 8.67
N ALA A 282 -7.76 -3.02 8.35
CA ALA A 282 -8.96 -3.84 8.17
C ALA A 282 -9.16 -4.88 9.30
N PRO A 283 -9.33 -4.44 10.56
CA PRO A 283 -9.36 -5.35 11.69
C PRO A 283 -10.55 -6.31 11.62
N LEU A 284 -10.32 -7.59 11.90
CA LEU A 284 -11.37 -8.63 11.92
C LEU A 284 -12.28 -8.52 13.15
N ARG A 285 -11.94 -7.64 14.09
CA ARG A 285 -12.64 -7.37 15.36
C ARG A 285 -12.43 -5.91 15.71
N ASP A 286 -13.43 -5.28 16.31
CA ASP A 286 -13.28 -3.88 16.73
C ASP A 286 -12.17 -3.75 17.78
N ILE A 287 -11.35 -2.72 17.60
CA ILE A 287 -10.33 -2.34 18.57
C ILE A 287 -11.01 -1.73 19.79
N GLU A 288 -10.57 -2.14 20.98
CA GLU A 288 -11.09 -1.63 22.24
C GLU A 288 -10.93 -0.10 22.34
N PRO A 289 -11.99 0.69 22.60
CA PRO A 289 -11.91 2.15 22.56
C PRO A 289 -10.88 2.74 23.54
N ASN A 290 -10.68 2.10 24.70
CA ASN A 290 -9.69 2.49 25.71
C ASN A 290 -8.25 2.12 25.33
N LYS A 291 -8.05 1.34 24.26
CA LYS A 291 -6.73 0.97 23.73
C LYS A 291 -6.43 1.63 22.38
N MET A 292 -7.39 2.38 21.84
CA MET A 292 -7.22 3.14 20.61
C MET A 292 -6.35 4.37 20.87
N LEU A 293 -5.28 4.52 20.10
CA LEU A 293 -4.43 5.73 20.13
C LEU A 293 -4.83 6.68 19.01
N GLN A 294 -5.01 6.17 17.79
CA GLN A 294 -5.38 6.96 16.63
C GLN A 294 -6.11 6.12 15.58
N ARG A 295 -7.06 6.76 14.89
CA ARG A 295 -7.70 6.23 13.69
C ARG A 295 -7.37 7.13 12.52
N SER A 296 -6.91 6.54 11.42
CA SER A 296 -6.60 7.26 10.18
C SER A 296 -7.29 6.59 9.02
N ASP A 297 -7.95 7.38 8.18
CA ASP A 297 -8.61 6.91 6.98
C ASP A 297 -7.77 7.28 5.76
N PHE A 298 -7.54 6.29 4.89
CA PHE A 298 -6.79 6.42 3.65
C PHE A 298 -7.67 6.04 2.49
N GLU A 299 -7.46 6.71 1.36
CA GLU A 299 -8.08 6.33 0.10
C GLU A 299 -7.01 5.89 -0.90
N ARG A 300 -7.34 4.88 -1.69
CA ARG A 300 -6.46 4.33 -2.73
C ARG A 300 -7.19 4.27 -4.06
N VAL A 301 -6.49 4.59 -5.14
CA VAL A 301 -7.00 4.46 -6.51
C VAL A 301 -7.32 3.00 -6.82
N VAL A 302 -8.51 2.75 -7.36
CA VAL A 302 -8.95 1.42 -7.79
C VAL A 302 -8.78 1.29 -9.30
N HIS A 303 -8.09 0.23 -9.71
CA HIS A 303 -8.01 -0.16 -11.12
C HIS A 303 -9.14 -1.14 -11.42
N ALA A 304 -9.99 -0.78 -12.39
CA ALA A 304 -11.11 -1.55 -12.88
C ALA A 304 -11.06 -1.57 -14.42
N GLY A 305 -12.01 -2.26 -15.07
CA GLY A 305 -12.03 -2.43 -16.53
C GLY A 305 -11.99 -1.12 -17.34
N ASN A 306 -12.48 0.00 -16.79
CA ASN A 306 -12.44 1.31 -17.47
C ASN A 306 -11.19 2.15 -17.15
N THR A 307 -10.27 1.67 -16.32
CA THR A 307 -9.14 2.48 -15.85
C THR A 307 -8.13 2.76 -16.95
N ALA A 308 -7.92 1.84 -17.90
CA ALA A 308 -7.02 2.07 -19.03
C ALA A 308 -7.45 3.29 -19.88
N ASP A 309 -8.76 3.40 -20.16
CA ASP A 309 -9.32 4.54 -20.90
C ASP A 309 -9.22 5.85 -20.11
N LEU A 310 -9.46 5.80 -18.79
CA LEU A 310 -9.30 6.96 -17.92
C LEU A 310 -7.85 7.46 -17.88
N VAL A 311 -6.89 6.55 -17.72
CA VAL A 311 -5.45 6.88 -17.73
C VAL A 311 -5.05 7.49 -19.06
N LYS A 312 -5.55 6.97 -20.20
CA LYS A 312 -5.31 7.55 -21.52
C LYS A 312 -5.83 8.99 -21.61
N ARG A 313 -7.07 9.23 -21.18
CA ARG A 313 -7.67 10.59 -21.20
C ARG A 313 -6.94 11.56 -20.28
N ILE A 314 -6.39 11.09 -19.17
CA ILE A 314 -5.56 11.91 -18.26
C ILE A 314 -4.20 12.18 -18.90
N ARG A 315 -3.61 11.21 -19.59
CA ARG A 315 -2.37 11.40 -20.36
C ARG A 315 -2.55 12.47 -21.45
N ASP A 316 -3.69 12.49 -22.12
CA ASP A 316 -4.01 13.50 -23.13
C ASP A 316 -4.11 14.92 -22.53
N GLU A 317 -4.18 15.08 -21.21
CA GLU A 317 -4.18 16.40 -20.53
C GLU A 317 -2.78 16.89 -20.17
N GLN A 318 -1.74 16.06 -20.25
CA GLN A 318 -0.38 16.44 -19.88
C GLN A 318 0.13 17.61 -20.74
N GLY A 319 0.70 18.62 -20.08
CA GLY A 319 1.28 19.81 -20.72
C GLY A 319 0.28 20.84 -21.24
N LYS A 320 -1.02 20.52 -21.28
CA LYS A 320 -2.04 21.49 -21.71
C LYS A 320 -2.02 22.71 -20.79
N ARG A 321 -1.88 23.89 -21.39
CA ARG A 321 -1.77 25.17 -20.68
C ARG A 321 -0.58 25.24 -19.71
N GLY A 322 0.47 24.45 -19.95
CA GLY A 322 1.64 24.35 -19.07
C GLY A 322 1.36 23.67 -17.73
N ILE A 323 0.31 22.85 -17.66
CA ILE A 323 -0.09 22.11 -16.46
C ILE A 323 0.14 20.62 -16.71
N TYR A 324 0.82 19.98 -15.76
CA TYR A 324 1.15 18.56 -15.77
C TYR A 324 0.58 17.90 -14.51
N TYR A 325 0.44 16.59 -14.53
CA TYR A 325 -0.23 15.81 -13.49
C TYR A 325 0.65 14.62 -13.09
N ALA A 326 0.77 14.43 -11.78
CA ALA A 326 1.50 13.30 -11.20
C ALA A 326 0.66 12.66 -10.09
N GLY A 327 0.76 11.34 -9.97
CA GLY A 327 0.02 10.54 -9.01
C GLY A 327 -0.21 9.13 -9.53
N SER A 328 -0.56 8.21 -8.64
CA SER A 328 -0.83 6.81 -9.00
C SER A 328 -1.90 6.67 -10.08
N TYR A 329 -2.84 7.62 -10.17
CA TYR A 329 -3.89 7.64 -11.19
C TYR A 329 -3.39 7.99 -12.61
N CYS A 330 -2.16 8.49 -12.77
CA CYS A 330 -1.56 8.79 -14.07
C CYS A 330 -0.94 7.54 -14.73
N VAL A 331 -0.78 6.45 -13.97
CA VAL A 331 -0.12 5.22 -14.42
C VAL A 331 -1.10 4.06 -14.31
N TYR A 332 -1.18 3.26 -15.38
CA TYR A 332 -1.98 2.04 -15.33
C TYR A 332 -1.20 0.91 -14.64
N GLY A 333 -1.72 0.39 -13.52
CA GLY A 333 -1.24 -0.84 -12.90
C GLY A 333 -1.73 -1.02 -11.45
N MET A 334 -0.87 -1.38 -10.50
CA MET A 334 -1.28 -1.82 -9.16
C MET A 334 -1.53 -0.70 -8.12
N GLY A 335 -1.34 0.57 -8.50
CA GLY A 335 -1.49 1.72 -7.62
C GLY A 335 -0.45 1.84 -6.50
N LEU A 336 0.75 1.26 -6.69
CA LEU A 336 1.83 1.24 -5.69
C LEU A 336 2.67 2.54 -5.70
N LEU A 337 3.49 2.72 -4.67
CA LEU A 337 4.35 3.91 -4.51
C LEU A 337 5.30 4.11 -5.68
N GLU A 338 5.81 3.03 -6.25
CA GLU A 338 6.68 3.05 -7.42
C GLU A 338 6.01 3.70 -8.63
N GLN A 339 4.70 3.48 -8.80
CA GLN A 339 3.95 4.08 -9.90
C GLN A 339 3.72 5.58 -9.68
N ALA A 340 3.46 5.99 -8.44
CA ALA A 340 3.41 7.41 -8.09
C ALA A 340 4.77 8.09 -8.34
N LEU A 341 5.88 7.45 -7.97
CA LEU A 341 7.23 7.95 -8.25
C LEU A 341 7.49 8.09 -9.76
N ILE A 342 7.23 7.04 -10.54
CA ILE A 342 7.37 7.06 -12.00
C ILE A 342 6.55 8.20 -12.59
N SER A 343 5.30 8.38 -12.17
CA SER A 343 4.45 9.46 -12.68
C SER A 343 5.01 10.86 -12.38
N GLY A 344 5.69 11.03 -11.24
CA GLY A 344 6.33 12.29 -10.88
C GLY A 344 7.57 12.55 -11.72
N MET A 345 8.38 11.51 -11.99
CA MET A 345 9.52 11.59 -12.89
C MET A 345 9.07 11.92 -14.31
N ASP A 346 8.08 11.20 -14.84
CA ASP A 346 7.51 11.45 -16.18
C ASP A 346 7.01 12.89 -16.32
N ALA A 347 6.29 13.41 -15.31
CA ALA A 347 5.83 14.80 -15.30
C ALA A 347 7.00 15.80 -15.30
N GLY A 348 8.04 15.52 -14.53
CA GLY A 348 9.27 16.33 -14.53
C GLY A 348 9.97 16.34 -15.88
N ASP A 349 10.13 15.17 -16.50
CA ASP A 349 10.77 15.03 -17.81
C ASP A 349 9.98 15.74 -18.92
N MET A 350 8.63 15.66 -18.88
CA MET A 350 7.76 16.39 -19.80
C MET A 350 7.92 17.92 -19.64
N VAL A 351 7.99 18.42 -18.40
CA VAL A 351 8.24 19.86 -18.16
C VAL A 351 9.59 20.28 -18.73
N LEU A 352 10.65 19.49 -18.50
CA LEU A 352 11.99 19.80 -19.00
C LEU A 352 12.04 19.80 -20.52
N LYS A 353 11.37 18.85 -21.16
CA LYS A 353 11.25 18.78 -22.61
C LYS A 353 10.53 20.01 -23.16
N ASP A 354 9.33 20.31 -22.66
CA ASP A 354 8.49 21.38 -23.20
C ASP A 354 9.07 22.78 -22.95
N LEU A 355 9.88 22.97 -21.91
CA LEU A 355 10.49 24.26 -21.59
C LEU A 355 11.87 24.47 -22.24
N PHE A 356 12.66 23.41 -22.46
CA PHE A 356 14.09 23.54 -22.78
C PHE A 356 14.59 22.74 -23.98
N GLN A 357 13.80 21.83 -24.54
CA GLN A 357 14.20 21.14 -25.77
C GLN A 357 13.61 21.87 -26.97
N GLU A 358 14.48 22.53 -27.75
CA GLU A 358 14.15 23.02 -29.10
C GLU A 358 13.97 21.80 -30.04
N ASP A 359 12.94 21.86 -30.89
CA ASP A 359 12.51 20.80 -31.82
C ASP A 359 13.61 20.25 -32.76
#